data_AF-X0W3W6-F1
#
_entry.id   AF-X0W3W6-F1
#
_cell.length_a   1.000
_cell.length_b   1.000
_cell.length_c   1.000
_cell.angle_alpha   90.00
_cell.angle_beta   90.00
_cell.angle_gamma   90.00
#
_symmetry.space_group_name_H-M   'P 1'
#
loop_
_entity.id
_entity.type
_entity.pdbx_description
1 polymer ?
#
loop_
_entity_poly.entity_id
_entity_poly.type
_entity_poly.pdbx_seq_one_letter_code
_entity_poly.pdbx_strand_id
1 'polypeptide(L)'
;MKKIIGILGGMGPEATAYFYELIIKNTKAVKDQEHIRVIIYANPEVPPRTDAILEEGESPLPYLVEGVRILKGMGADFIVMPCVTAHYWFHEIMAQERVSFLSLLDESVLYAHRKIPELKKAGLVSSTGTIKSRLFHGAFEK
;
A
#
# COMPACT_ATOMS: atom_id res chain seq x y z
N MET A 1 11.31 -2.02 21.55
CA MET A 1 9.89 -2.38 21.31
C MET A 1 9.69 -2.73 19.84
N LYS A 2 8.78 -3.65 19.51
CA LYS A 2 8.41 -3.95 18.11
C LYS A 2 7.70 -2.74 17.49
N LYS A 3 8.06 -2.41 16.26
CA LYS A 3 7.40 -1.38 15.43
C LYS A 3 5.93 -1.74 15.21
N ILE A 4 5.05 -0.76 15.15
CA ILE A 4 3.61 -0.90 14.88
C ILE A 4 3.34 -0.64 13.40
N ILE A 5 2.68 -1.59 12.74
CA ILE A 5 2.27 -1.46 11.33
C ILE A 5 0.94 -0.70 11.29
N GLY A 6 0.85 0.36 10.48
CA GLY A 6 -0.42 0.97 10.08
C GLY A 6 -0.83 0.49 8.69
N ILE A 7 -1.98 -0.16 8.57
CA ILE A 7 -2.55 -0.57 7.28
C ILE A 7 -3.60 0.47 6.86
N LEU A 8 -3.29 1.26 5.84
CA LEU A 8 -4.25 2.14 5.16
C LEU A 8 -5.02 1.31 4.13
N GLY A 9 -6.16 0.79 4.54
CA GLY A 9 -6.95 -0.19 3.78
C GLY A 9 -8.32 0.32 3.34
N GLY A 10 -9.19 -0.62 2.97
CA GLY A 10 -10.53 -0.37 2.44
C GLY A 10 -10.63 -0.34 0.92
N MET A 11 -9.52 -0.56 0.20
CA MET A 11 -9.41 -0.36 -1.26
C MET A 11 -9.00 -1.62 -2.05
N GLY A 12 -9.59 -2.79 -1.85
CA GLY A 12 -10.87 -3.06 -1.17
C GLY A 12 -10.76 -3.66 0.24
N PRO A 13 -11.90 -3.85 0.93
CA PRO A 13 -11.94 -4.51 2.24
C PRO A 13 -11.33 -5.91 2.23
N GLU A 14 -11.62 -6.72 1.22
CA GLU A 14 -11.08 -8.09 1.11
C GLU A 14 -9.56 -8.10 0.94
N ALA A 15 -9.01 -7.24 0.09
CA ALA A 15 -7.56 -7.08 -0.07
C ALA A 15 -6.88 -6.65 1.23
N THR A 16 -7.55 -5.82 2.03
CA THR A 16 -7.06 -5.37 3.34
C THR A 16 -7.00 -6.53 4.34
N ALA A 17 -8.09 -7.30 4.43
CA ALA A 17 -8.16 -8.48 5.30
C ALA A 17 -7.11 -9.53 4.90
N TYR A 18 -6.99 -9.80 3.59
CA TYR A 18 -6.00 -10.73 3.05
C TYR A 18 -4.56 -10.27 3.35
N PHE A 19 -4.27 -8.98 3.22
CA PHE A 19 -2.93 -8.46 3.55
C PHE A 19 -2.59 -8.64 5.05
N TYR A 20 -3.55 -8.43 5.95
CA TYR A 20 -3.36 -8.72 7.37
C TYR A 20 -3.15 -10.22 7.64
N GLU A 21 -3.92 -11.09 6.96
CA GLU A 21 -3.72 -12.54 7.02
C GLU A 21 -2.31 -12.94 6.58
N LEU A 22 -1.79 -12.33 5.51
CA LEU A 22 -0.41 -12.56 5.05
C LEU A 22 0.62 -12.12 6.09
N ILE A 23 0.42 -10.98 6.78
CA ILE A 23 1.30 -10.56 7.87
C ILE A 23 1.32 -11.61 8.98
N ILE A 24 0.16 -12.12 9.39
CA ILE A 24 0.05 -13.16 10.42
C ILE A 24 0.81 -14.41 9.98
N LYS A 25 0.51 -14.93 8.78
CA LYS A 25 1.11 -16.16 8.24
C LYS A 25 2.62 -16.09 8.02
N ASN A 26 3.14 -14.89 7.70
CA ASN A 26 4.57 -14.68 7.47
C ASN A 26 5.32 -14.18 8.71
N THR A 27 4.64 -14.04 9.86
CA THR A 27 5.30 -13.72 11.12
C THR A 27 5.74 -15.02 11.81
N LYS A 28 7.04 -15.16 12.06
CA LYS A 28 7.57 -16.26 12.89
C LYS A 28 7.18 -16.03 14.35
N ALA A 29 6.05 -16.61 14.76
CA ALA A 29 5.52 -16.57 16.11
C ALA A 29 5.05 -17.97 16.53
N VAL A 30 5.30 -18.35 17.79
CA VAL A 30 4.76 -19.60 18.38
C VAL A 30 3.59 -19.34 19.33
N LYS A 31 3.34 -18.07 19.67
CA LYS A 31 2.24 -17.61 20.53
C LYS A 31 1.81 -16.19 20.17
N ASP A 32 0.60 -15.81 20.55
CA ASP A 32 -0.03 -14.53 20.16
C ASP A 32 0.82 -13.30 20.45
N GLN A 33 1.48 -13.22 21.62
CA GLN A 33 2.28 -12.07 22.04
C GLN A 33 3.55 -11.86 21.19
N GLU A 34 3.91 -12.84 20.37
CA GLU A 34 5.02 -12.76 19.44
C GLU A 34 4.63 -12.17 18.08
N HIS A 35 3.34 -12.01 17.80
CA HIS A 35 2.90 -11.33 16.59
C HIS A 35 3.28 -9.83 16.59
N ILE A 36 3.21 -9.24 15.40
CA ILE A 36 3.47 -7.82 15.19
C ILE A 36 2.19 -7.05 15.53
N ARG A 37 2.32 -5.91 16.21
CA ARG A 37 1.19 -5.02 16.48
C ARG A 37 0.77 -4.33 15.18
N VAL A 38 -0.51 -4.41 14.85
CA VAL A 38 -1.09 -3.85 13.62
C VAL A 38 -2.28 -2.96 13.99
N ILE A 39 -2.35 -1.79 13.37
CA ILE A 39 -3.50 -0.90 13.36
C ILE A 39 -4.03 -0.90 11.94
N ILE A 40 -5.33 -1.18 11.77
CA ILE A 40 -5.98 -1.19 10.46
C ILE A 40 -7.00 -0.07 10.44
N TYR A 41 -6.83 0.87 9.51
CA TYR A 41 -7.87 1.83 9.15
C TYR A 41 -8.38 1.44 7.77
N ALA A 42 -9.52 0.76 7.75
CA ALA A 42 -10.16 0.28 6.52
C ALA A 42 -11.35 1.18 6.17
N ASN A 43 -11.17 2.06 5.19
CA ASN A 43 -12.21 2.98 4.74
C ASN A 43 -12.66 2.62 3.31
N PRO A 44 -13.82 1.95 3.13
CA PRO A 44 -14.36 1.65 1.80
C PRO A 44 -15.01 2.86 1.11
N GLU A 45 -15.20 3.99 1.81
CA GLU A 45 -15.75 5.22 1.22
C GLU A 45 -14.74 5.95 0.32
N VAL A 46 -13.46 5.54 0.34
CA VAL A 46 -12.44 6.12 -0.54
C VAL A 46 -12.88 5.98 -2.01
N PRO A 47 -12.99 7.10 -2.77
CA PRO A 47 -13.44 7.08 -4.16
C PRO A 47 -12.70 6.07 -5.06
N PRO A 48 -13.32 5.62 -6.18
CA PRO A 48 -12.68 4.73 -7.13
C PRO A 48 -11.40 5.31 -7.74
N ARG A 49 -10.26 4.62 -7.52
CA ARG A 49 -8.93 5.12 -7.94
C ARG A 49 -8.78 5.18 -9.46
N THR A 50 -9.33 4.22 -10.20
CA THR A 50 -9.21 4.20 -11.67
C THR A 50 -9.91 5.41 -12.27
N ASP A 51 -11.14 5.68 -11.85
CA ASP A 51 -11.96 6.78 -12.36
C ASP A 51 -11.29 8.13 -12.08
N ALA A 52 -10.76 8.31 -10.87
CA ALA A 52 -10.02 9.52 -10.51
C ALA A 52 -8.74 9.73 -11.35
N ILE A 53 -7.98 8.66 -11.66
CA ILE A 53 -6.79 8.73 -12.53
C ILE A 53 -7.17 9.10 -13.96
N LEU A 54 -8.36 8.68 -14.42
CA LEU A 54 -8.88 8.99 -15.74
C LEU A 54 -9.62 10.33 -15.79
N GLU A 55 -9.61 11.11 -14.71
CA GLU A 55 -10.32 12.39 -14.57
C GLU A 55 -11.85 12.28 -14.71
N GLU A 56 -12.39 11.10 -14.42
CA GLU A 56 -13.83 10.78 -14.52
C GLU A 56 -14.52 10.73 -13.13
N GLY A 57 -13.75 10.90 -12.04
CA GLY A 57 -14.25 10.74 -10.68
C GLY A 57 -13.56 11.63 -9.65
N GLU A 58 -14.09 11.61 -8.43
CA GLU A 58 -13.55 12.36 -7.29
C GLU A 58 -12.16 11.86 -6.90
N SER A 59 -11.26 12.79 -6.57
CA SER A 59 -9.93 12.44 -6.08
C SER A 59 -9.99 11.72 -4.73
N PRO A 60 -9.36 10.55 -4.58
CA PRO A 60 -9.26 9.85 -3.30
C PRO A 60 -8.25 10.49 -2.35
N LEU A 61 -7.41 11.43 -2.82
CA LEU A 61 -6.30 12.01 -2.05
C LEU A 61 -6.71 12.55 -0.66
N PRO A 62 -7.82 13.30 -0.49
CA PRO A 62 -8.22 13.79 0.83
C PRO A 62 -8.46 12.65 1.83
N TYR A 63 -9.15 11.59 1.41
CA TYR A 63 -9.41 10.40 2.22
C TYR A 63 -8.14 9.63 2.56
N LEU A 64 -7.20 9.53 1.61
CA LEU A 64 -5.91 8.87 1.82
C LEU A 64 -5.06 9.62 2.85
N VAL A 65 -4.98 10.96 2.74
CA VAL A 65 -4.24 11.81 3.68
C VAL A 65 -4.87 11.77 5.08
N GLU A 66 -6.20 11.81 5.17
CA GLU A 66 -6.91 11.63 6.43
C GLU A 66 -6.60 10.27 7.07
N GLY A 67 -6.67 9.17 6.31
CA GLY A 67 -6.34 7.84 6.80
C GLY A 67 -4.90 7.73 7.30
N VAL A 68 -3.95 8.38 6.62
CA VAL A 68 -2.56 8.49 7.10
C VAL A 68 -2.49 9.24 8.44
N ARG A 69 -3.17 10.37 8.58
CA ARG A 69 -3.21 11.14 9.84
C ARG A 69 -3.81 10.33 10.98
N ILE A 70 -4.89 9.61 10.73
CA ILE A 70 -5.55 8.73 11.71
C ILE A 70 -4.56 7.66 12.18
N LEU A 71 -3.93 6.93 11.25
CA LEU A 71 -2.96 5.86 11.59
C LEU A 71 -1.77 6.41 12.38
N LYS A 72 -1.23 7.58 12.00
CA LYS A 72 -0.18 8.27 12.75
C LYS A 72 -0.65 8.63 14.16
N GLY A 73 -1.84 9.20 14.29
CA GLY A 73 -2.44 9.57 15.58
C GLY A 73 -2.70 8.38 16.50
N MET A 74 -2.99 7.21 15.94
CA MET A 74 -3.13 5.95 16.68
C MET A 74 -1.78 5.30 17.04
N GLY A 75 -0.66 5.87 16.58
CA GLY A 75 0.69 5.43 16.95
C GLY A 75 1.34 4.44 15.99
N ALA A 76 0.89 4.34 14.73
CA ALA A 76 1.61 3.55 13.73
C ALA A 76 3.03 4.11 13.51
N ASP A 77 4.04 3.22 13.54
CA ASP A 77 5.43 3.61 13.29
C ASP A 77 5.71 3.79 11.80
N PHE A 78 5.02 3.03 10.96
CA PHE A 78 5.07 3.12 9.50
C PHE A 78 3.76 2.64 8.88
N ILE A 79 3.52 3.06 7.64
CA ILE A 79 2.30 2.79 6.90
C ILE A 79 2.58 1.90 5.70
N VAL A 80 1.63 1.01 5.43
CA VAL A 80 1.51 0.19 4.22
C VAL A 80 0.09 0.36 3.69
N MET A 81 -0.07 0.30 2.36
CA MET A 81 -1.35 0.48 1.70
C MET A 81 -1.57 -0.67 0.71
N PRO A 82 -2.39 -1.69 1.02
CA PRO A 82 -2.62 -2.84 0.14
C PRO A 82 -3.54 -2.51 -1.05
N CYS A 83 -3.20 -1.46 -1.79
CA CYS A 83 -3.86 -1.04 -3.03
C CYS A 83 -2.82 -0.47 -3.99
N VAL A 84 -2.51 -1.21 -5.06
CA VAL A 84 -1.54 -0.81 -6.10
C VAL A 84 -1.96 0.51 -6.75
N THR A 85 -3.20 0.61 -7.22
CA THR A 85 -3.68 1.81 -7.93
C THR A 85 -3.61 3.07 -7.05
N ALA A 86 -3.85 2.95 -5.73
CA ALA A 86 -3.78 4.08 -4.81
C ALA A 86 -2.36 4.65 -4.63
N HIS A 87 -1.32 3.91 -5.02
CA HIS A 87 0.06 4.42 -5.02
C HIS A 87 0.29 5.52 -6.05
N TYR A 88 -0.66 5.79 -6.95
CA TYR A 88 -0.64 6.99 -7.78
C TYR A 88 -0.48 8.26 -6.96
N TRP A 89 -1.14 8.34 -5.81
CA TRP A 89 -1.08 9.47 -4.89
C TRP A 89 0.06 9.36 -3.85
N PHE A 90 0.95 8.37 -3.96
CA PHE A 90 1.99 8.11 -2.94
C PHE A 90 2.85 9.34 -2.66
N HIS A 91 3.35 10.00 -3.71
CA HIS A 91 4.22 11.17 -3.56
C HIS A 91 3.48 12.38 -2.99
N GLU A 92 2.21 12.58 -3.37
CA GLU A 92 1.39 13.67 -2.84
C GLU A 92 1.03 13.46 -1.38
N ILE A 93 0.78 12.21 -0.97
CA ILE A 93 0.61 11.85 0.44
C ILE A 93 1.90 12.15 1.21
N MET A 94 3.06 11.70 0.71
CA MET A 94 4.36 11.92 1.37
C MET A 94 4.76 13.41 1.44
N ALA A 95 4.32 14.22 0.48
CA ALA A 95 4.52 15.67 0.50
C ALA A 95 3.70 16.37 1.58
N GLN A 96 2.50 15.84 1.90
CA GLN A 96 1.61 16.40 2.93
C GLN A 96 1.88 15.82 4.32
N GLU A 97 2.30 14.56 4.39
CA GLU A 97 2.43 13.82 5.63
C GLU A 97 3.84 13.26 5.80
N ARG A 98 4.56 13.78 6.80
CA ARG A 98 5.83 13.19 7.22
C ARG A 98 5.56 11.87 7.96
N VAL A 99 5.69 10.75 7.27
CA VAL A 99 5.52 9.39 7.80
C VAL A 99 6.46 8.43 7.07
N SER A 100 6.84 7.33 7.74
CA SER A 100 7.49 6.22 7.04
C SER A 100 6.41 5.46 6.28
N PHE A 101 6.41 5.52 4.95
CA PHE A 101 5.44 4.83 4.10
C PHE A 101 6.18 3.88 3.17
N LEU A 102 5.96 2.59 3.33
CA LEU A 102 6.51 1.58 2.42
C LEU A 102 5.66 1.49 1.15
N SER A 103 6.30 1.76 0.02
CA SER A 103 5.72 1.62 -1.31
C SER A 103 5.60 0.16 -1.69
N LEU A 104 4.38 -0.32 -1.91
CA LEU A 104 4.12 -1.68 -2.38
C LEU A 104 4.75 -1.94 -3.75
N LEU A 105 4.87 -0.89 -4.59
CA LEU A 105 5.47 -1.00 -5.92
C LEU A 105 6.96 -1.28 -5.82
N ASP A 106 7.68 -0.45 -5.04
CA ASP A 106 9.13 -0.58 -4.88
C ASP A 106 9.47 -1.92 -4.21
N GLU A 107 8.73 -2.34 -3.18
CA GLU A 107 8.95 -3.64 -2.52
C GLU A 107 8.63 -4.83 -3.43
N SER A 108 7.63 -4.72 -4.31
CA SER A 108 7.30 -5.78 -5.27
C SER A 108 8.41 -5.96 -6.31
N VAL A 109 8.95 -4.85 -6.85
CA VAL A 109 10.07 -4.88 -7.81
C VAL A 109 11.33 -5.42 -7.14
N LEU A 110 11.66 -4.91 -5.95
CA LEU A 110 12.80 -5.39 -5.17
C LEU A 110 12.71 -6.90 -4.90
N TYR A 111 11.52 -7.38 -4.51
CA TYR A 111 11.30 -8.81 -4.30
C TYR A 111 11.46 -9.61 -5.60
N ALA A 112 10.92 -9.13 -6.72
CA ALA A 112 11.04 -9.80 -8.01
C ALA A 112 12.52 -9.95 -8.44
N HIS A 113 13.32 -8.89 -8.35
CA HIS A 113 14.76 -8.96 -8.64
C HIS A 113 15.53 -9.88 -7.70
N ARG A 114 15.18 -9.91 -6.40
CA ARG A 114 15.79 -10.84 -5.44
C ARG A 114 15.48 -12.30 -5.76
N LYS A 115 14.28 -12.57 -6.28
CA LYS A 115 13.85 -13.94 -6.63
C LYS A 115 14.34 -14.38 -8.00
N ILE A 116 14.48 -13.46 -8.93
CA ILE A 116 14.92 -13.70 -10.30
C ILE A 116 16.01 -12.67 -10.62
N PRO A 117 17.28 -12.91 -10.24
CA PRO A 117 18.35 -11.93 -10.45
C PRO A 117 18.54 -11.50 -11.91
N GLU A 118 18.24 -12.38 -12.86
CA GLU A 118 18.34 -12.15 -14.31
C GLU A 118 17.04 -11.56 -14.91
N LEU A 119 16.11 -11.07 -14.10
CA LEU A 119 14.83 -10.53 -14.56
C LEU A 119 15.04 -9.29 -15.43
N LYS A 120 14.76 -9.43 -16.74
CA LYS A 120 14.82 -8.32 -17.71
C LYS A 120 13.46 -7.78 -18.14
N LYS A 121 12.42 -8.62 -18.06
CA LYS A 121 11.05 -8.29 -18.47
C LYS A 121 10.06 -9.06 -17.59
N ALA A 122 8.98 -8.40 -17.17
CA ALA A 122 7.90 -9.00 -16.40
C ALA A 122 6.56 -8.68 -17.07
N GLY A 123 5.64 -9.66 -17.09
CA GLY A 123 4.24 -9.42 -17.44
C GLY A 123 3.52 -8.77 -16.26
N LEU A 124 2.74 -7.72 -16.52
CA LEU A 124 1.95 -7.02 -15.51
C LEU A 124 0.47 -7.38 -15.65
N VAL A 125 -0.12 -7.97 -14.61
CA VAL A 125 -1.57 -8.14 -14.48
C VAL A 125 -2.06 -7.12 -13.45
N SER A 126 -2.86 -6.16 -13.87
CA SER A 126 -3.32 -5.09 -13.00
C SER A 126 -4.60 -4.41 -13.52
N SER A 127 -5.11 -3.46 -12.74
CA SER A 127 -6.23 -2.61 -13.15
C SER A 127 -5.85 -1.71 -14.34
N THR A 128 -6.85 -1.30 -15.11
CA THR A 128 -6.67 -0.32 -16.20
C THR A 128 -6.02 0.96 -15.70
N GLY A 129 -6.42 1.45 -14.52
CA GLY A 129 -5.82 2.64 -13.90
C GLY A 129 -4.32 2.49 -13.68
N THR A 130 -3.85 1.35 -13.17
CA THR A 130 -2.41 1.08 -12.96
C THR A 130 -1.63 1.03 -14.27
N ILE A 131 -2.21 0.42 -15.31
CA ILE A 131 -1.57 0.32 -16.63
C ILE A 131 -1.48 1.71 -17.29
N LYS A 132 -2.58 2.47 -17.29
CA LYS A 132 -2.67 3.79 -17.93
C LYS A 132 -1.80 4.84 -17.25
N SER A 133 -1.75 4.83 -15.91
CA SER A 133 -0.86 5.71 -15.13
C SER A 133 0.61 5.28 -15.14
N ARG A 134 0.91 4.12 -15.73
CA ARG A 134 2.28 3.58 -15.84
C ARG A 134 2.98 3.41 -14.48
N LEU A 135 2.25 3.20 -13.38
CA LEU A 135 2.81 3.20 -12.01
C LEU A 135 4.06 2.33 -11.80
N PHE A 136 4.08 1.14 -12.39
CA PHE A 136 5.22 0.23 -12.25
C PHE A 136 6.44 0.62 -13.08
N HIS A 137 6.32 1.47 -14.11
CA HIS A 137 7.44 1.79 -15.00
C HIS A 137 8.56 2.49 -14.22
N GLY A 138 8.23 3.52 -13.45
CA GLY A 138 9.21 4.20 -12.62
C GLY A 138 9.81 3.31 -11.52
N ALA A 139 9.09 2.28 -11.05
CA ALA A 139 9.62 1.34 -10.08
C ALA A 139 10.60 0.32 -10.71
N PHE A 140 10.34 -0.12 -11.94
CA PHE A 140 11.20 -1.05 -12.69
C PHE A 140 12.41 -0.37 -13.37
N GLU A 141 12.40 0.95 -13.52
CA GLU A 141 13.51 1.73 -14.10
C GLU A 141 14.59 2.12 -13.08
N LYS A 142 14.35 1.91 -11.77
CA LYS A 142 15.30 2.18 -10.68
C LYS A 142 16.30 1.03 -10.50
#